data_AF-A0A969K881-F1
#
_entry.id   AF-A0A969K881-F1
#
_cell.length_a   1.000
_cell.length_b   1.000
_cell.length_c   1.000
_cell.angle_alpha   90.00
_cell.angle_beta   90.00
_cell.angle_gamma   90.00
#
_symmetry.space_group_name_H-M   'P 1'
#
loop_
_entity.id
_entity.type
_entity.pdbx_description
1 polymer ?
#
loop_
_entity_poly.entity_id
_entity_poly.type
_entity_poly.pdbx_seq_one_letter_code
_entity_poly.pdbx_strand_id
1 'polypeptide(L)'
;MSVNRNAINLDAIDDPILRQQIAAMIAENHELQRNYRLAQREAQFKSHFLARISHELRSPLSGIIGSHQLILEDLCEDVEEEHDFIQEANKAALKLVHMLDSLLLVSRIEAGRRPPKIQPLTLYQLSCLVREPIELEAANYSVSFQWELDDPDVRSR
;
A
#
# COMPACT_ATOMS: atom_id res chain seq x y z
N MET A 1 -5.88 -23.50 25.96
CA MET A 1 -7.20 -23.89 25.44
C MET A 1 -8.22 -23.70 26.56
N SER A 2 -8.80 -22.51 26.66
CA SER A 2 -9.76 -22.20 27.74
C SER A 2 -11.18 -22.41 27.22
N VAL A 3 -11.83 -23.46 27.74
CA VAL A 3 -13.25 -23.75 27.55
C VAL A 3 -14.05 -22.65 28.24
N ASN A 4 -14.77 -21.84 27.47
CA ASN A 4 -15.67 -20.83 28.01
C ASN A 4 -16.87 -21.53 28.68
N ARG A 5 -16.88 -21.61 30.02
CA ARG A 5 -17.94 -22.26 30.83
C ARG A 5 -19.19 -21.40 31.05
N ASN A 6 -19.31 -20.23 30.42
CA ASN A 6 -20.42 -19.29 30.63
C ASN A 6 -21.42 -19.22 29.45
N ALA A 7 -21.69 -20.34 28.76
CA ALA A 7 -22.81 -20.37 27.83
C ALA A 7 -24.12 -20.39 28.63
N ILE A 8 -24.88 -19.30 28.59
CA ILE A 8 -26.22 -19.22 29.21
C ILE A 8 -27.09 -20.31 28.55
N ASN A 9 -27.54 -21.29 29.34
CA ASN A 9 -28.46 -22.31 28.84
C ASN A 9 -29.85 -21.72 28.66
N LEU A 10 -30.14 -21.27 27.44
CA LEU A 10 -31.41 -20.65 27.05
C LEU A 10 -32.61 -21.59 27.20
N ASP A 11 -32.39 -22.92 27.18
CA ASP A 11 -33.46 -23.92 27.36
C ASP A 11 -33.91 -24.07 28.83
N ALA A 12 -33.14 -23.56 29.78
CA ALA A 12 -33.49 -23.54 31.20
C ALA A 12 -34.35 -22.31 31.60
N ILE A 13 -34.73 -21.47 30.63
CA ILE A 13 -35.54 -20.27 30.84
C ILE A 13 -36.96 -20.57 30.38
N ASP A 14 -37.86 -20.76 31.34
CA ASP A 14 -39.26 -21.14 31.08
C ASP A 14 -40.10 -20.01 30.47
N ASP A 15 -39.73 -18.74 30.72
CA ASP A 15 -40.41 -17.58 30.15
C ASP A 15 -39.96 -17.36 28.69
N PRO A 16 -40.86 -17.51 27.69
CA PRO A 16 -40.52 -17.41 26.28
C PRO A 16 -40.13 -15.98 25.87
N ILE A 17 -40.69 -14.95 26.52
CA ILE A 17 -40.37 -13.55 26.25
C ILE A 17 -38.97 -13.24 26.76
N LEU A 18 -38.67 -13.66 27.99
CA LEU A 18 -37.34 -13.48 28.59
C LEU A 18 -36.26 -14.23 27.79
N ARG A 19 -36.56 -15.47 27.37
CA ARG A 19 -35.67 -16.27 26.53
C ARG A 19 -35.40 -15.59 25.18
N GLN A 20 -36.42 -15.02 24.54
CA GLN A 20 -36.26 -14.30 23.27
C GLN A 20 -35.44 -13.01 23.44
N GLN A 21 -35.68 -12.24 24.51
CA GLN A 21 -34.90 -11.03 24.81
C GLN A 21 -33.42 -11.32 25.04
N ILE A 22 -33.11 -12.36 25.84
CA ILE A 22 -31.72 -12.76 26.09
C ILE A 22 -31.05 -13.25 24.81
N ALA A 23 -31.74 -14.03 23.98
CA ALA A 23 -31.22 -14.48 22.69
C ALA A 23 -30.91 -13.30 21.74
N ALA A 24 -31.81 -12.31 21.67
CA ALA A 24 -31.59 -11.09 20.89
C ALA A 24 -30.39 -10.28 21.41
N MET A 25 -30.28 -10.11 22.73
CA MET A 25 -29.15 -9.39 23.35
C MET A 25 -27.81 -10.09 23.11
N ILE A 26 -27.77 -11.43 23.14
CA ILE A 26 -26.56 -12.21 22.81
C ILE A 26 -26.18 -11.99 21.34
N ALA A 27 -27.16 -12.04 20.42
CA ALA A 27 -26.92 -11.83 18.99
C ALA A 27 -26.38 -10.41 18.71
N GLU A 28 -26.99 -9.39 19.31
CA GLU A 28 -26.54 -7.99 19.21
C GLU A 28 -25.12 -7.82 19.79
N ASN A 29 -24.83 -8.43 20.94
CA ASN A 29 -23.49 -8.37 21.53
C ASN A 29 -22.45 -9.04 20.61
N HIS A 30 -22.77 -10.17 19.99
CA HIS A 30 -21.90 -10.82 19.01
C HIS A 30 -21.65 -9.94 17.77
N GLU A 31 -22.68 -9.25 17.27
CA GLU A 31 -22.56 -8.32 16.16
C GLU A 31 -21.68 -7.12 16.53
N LEU A 32 -21.92 -6.51 17.71
CA LEU A 32 -21.11 -5.43 18.26
C LEU A 32 -19.64 -5.86 18.41
N GLN A 33 -19.38 -7.05 18.96
CA GLN A 33 -18.03 -7.59 19.08
C GLN A 33 -17.37 -7.81 17.71
N ARG A 34 -18.13 -8.27 16.71
CA ARG A 34 -17.62 -8.44 15.35
C ARG A 34 -17.26 -7.08 14.74
N ASN A 35 -18.16 -6.11 14.82
CA ASN A 35 -17.94 -4.76 14.28
C ASN A 35 -16.78 -4.06 15.00
N TYR A 36 -16.68 -4.21 16.32
CA TYR A 36 -15.55 -3.71 17.10
C TYR A 36 -14.22 -4.34 16.63
N ARG A 37 -14.17 -5.66 16.46
CA ARG A 37 -12.95 -6.33 15.96
C ARG A 37 -12.58 -5.88 14.55
N LEU A 38 -13.56 -5.64 13.68
CA LEU A 38 -13.32 -5.10 12.33
C LEU A 38 -12.75 -3.68 12.39
N ALA A 39 -13.38 -2.79 13.17
CA ALA A 39 -12.91 -1.42 13.36
C ALA A 39 -11.50 -1.38 13.98
N GLN A 40 -11.22 -2.25 14.94
CA GLN A 40 -9.89 -2.35 15.56
C GLN A 40 -8.82 -2.78 14.56
N ARG A 41 -9.13 -3.77 13.70
CA ARG A 41 -8.22 -4.21 12.63
C ARG A 41 -7.96 -3.09 11.63
N GLU A 42 -9.00 -2.35 11.23
CA GLU A 42 -8.86 -1.22 10.32
C GLU A 42 -8.00 -0.10 10.94
N ALA A 43 -8.24 0.23 12.20
CA ALA A 43 -7.45 1.23 12.92
C ALA A 43 -5.97 0.81 13.06
N GLN A 44 -5.71 -0.45 13.39
CA GLN A 44 -4.35 -1.00 13.45
C GLN A 44 -3.66 -0.95 12.09
N PHE A 45 -4.35 -1.37 11.02
CA PHE A 45 -3.83 -1.29 9.66
C PHE A 45 -3.48 0.16 9.28
N LYS A 46 -4.37 1.12 9.51
CA LYS A 46 -4.12 2.54 9.24
C LYS A 46 -2.92 3.08 10.03
N SER A 47 -2.83 2.73 11.32
CA SER A 47 -1.69 3.13 12.16
C SER A 47 -0.37 2.56 11.65
N HIS A 48 -0.33 1.27 11.31
CA HIS A 48 0.87 0.63 10.77
C HIS A 48 1.25 1.20 9.40
N PHE A 49 0.27 1.46 8.54
CA PHE A 49 0.48 2.07 7.24
C PHE A 49 1.13 3.45 7.39
N LEU A 50 0.55 4.34 8.22
CA LEU A 50 1.11 5.68 8.43
C LEU A 50 2.51 5.66 9.06
N ALA A 51 2.74 4.78 10.02
CA ALA A 51 4.06 4.60 10.61
C ALA A 51 5.09 4.18 9.56
N ARG A 52 4.75 3.18 8.73
CA ARG A 52 5.62 2.70 7.66
C ARG A 52 5.92 3.81 6.65
N ILE A 53 4.90 4.54 6.18
CA ILE A 53 5.09 5.66 5.26
C ILE A 53 6.02 6.71 5.87
N SER A 54 5.83 7.05 7.14
CA SER A 54 6.70 8.03 7.83
C SER A 54 8.17 7.59 7.84
N HIS A 55 8.45 6.30 8.04
CA HIS A 55 9.80 5.75 7.96
C HIS A 55 10.36 5.78 6.53
N GLU A 56 9.56 5.38 5.54
CA GLU A 56 9.96 5.37 4.13
C GLU A 56 10.22 6.78 3.59
N LEU A 57 9.47 7.79 4.03
CA LEU A 57 9.69 9.20 3.64
C LEU A 57 10.95 9.80 4.29
N ARG A 58 11.32 9.34 5.49
CA ARG A 58 12.50 9.85 6.20
C ARG A 58 13.78 9.56 5.45
N SER A 59 13.92 8.36 4.86
CA SER A 59 15.13 7.97 4.13
C SER A 59 15.50 8.90 2.96
N PRO A 60 14.62 9.14 1.96
CA PRO A 60 14.93 10.06 0.86
C PRO A 60 15.08 11.51 1.36
N LEU A 61 14.28 11.94 2.35
CA LEU A 61 14.45 13.28 2.92
C LEU A 61 15.82 13.46 3.59
N SER A 62 16.27 12.47 4.35
CA SER A 62 17.61 12.48 4.96
C SER A 62 18.71 12.44 3.91
N GLY A 63 18.52 11.74 2.79
CA GLY A 63 19.44 11.77 1.65
C GLY A 63 19.58 13.19 1.08
N ILE A 64 18.46 13.87 0.79
CA ILE A 64 18.46 15.26 0.30
C ILE A 64 19.20 16.18 1.28
N ILE A 65 18.86 16.10 2.57
CA ILE A 65 19.48 16.96 3.60
C ILE A 65 20.97 16.68 3.70
N GLY A 66 21.39 15.41 3.71
CA GLY A 66 22.79 15.01 3.81
C GLY A 66 23.61 15.49 2.62
N SER A 67 23.15 15.23 1.39
CA SER A 67 23.82 15.71 0.17
C SER A 67 23.96 17.23 0.15
N HIS A 68 22.92 17.96 0.55
CA HIS A 68 22.99 19.43 0.65
C HIS A 68 23.95 19.91 1.76
N GLN A 69 24.01 19.22 2.90
CA GLN A 69 24.92 19.57 3.99
C GLN A 69 26.39 19.44 3.58
N LEU A 70 26.74 18.37 2.85
CA LEU A 70 28.11 18.17 2.35
C LEU A 70 28.56 19.32 1.44
N ILE A 71 27.66 19.82 0.59
CA ILE A 71 27.94 20.97 -0.27
C ILE A 71 28.00 22.28 0.54
N LEU A 72 27.03 22.52 1.43
CA LEU A 72 26.94 23.76 2.20
C LEU A 72 28.08 23.93 3.22
N GLU A 73 28.67 22.84 3.68
CA GLU A 73 29.79 22.83 4.64
C GLU A 73 31.16 22.79 3.95
N ASP A 74 31.22 22.96 2.62
CA ASP A 74 32.44 22.87 1.80
C ASP A 74 33.21 21.55 2.03
N LEU A 75 32.48 20.45 2.22
CA LEU A 75 33.03 19.11 2.50
C LEU A 75 33.22 18.25 1.23
N CYS A 76 33.01 18.81 0.05
CA CYS A 76 33.27 18.14 -1.23
C CYS A 76 34.74 18.34 -1.64
N GLU A 77 35.36 17.31 -2.21
CA GLU A 77 36.74 17.32 -2.68
C GLU A 77 36.92 18.21 -3.93
N ASP A 78 35.92 18.20 -4.82
CA ASP A 78 35.90 19.00 -6.04
C ASP A 78 34.48 19.29 -6.56
N VAL A 79 34.40 20.03 -7.68
CA VAL A 79 33.15 20.43 -8.34
C VAL A 79 32.39 19.23 -8.94
N GLU A 80 33.09 18.14 -9.29
CA GLU A 80 32.45 16.94 -9.83
C GLU A 80 31.70 16.20 -8.71
N GLU A 81 32.30 16.10 -7.52
CA GLU A 81 31.65 15.52 -6.33
C GLU A 81 30.44 16.36 -5.85
N GLU A 82 30.54 17.70 -5.88
CA GLU A 82 29.37 18.57 -5.65
C GLU A 82 28.22 18.24 -6.61
N HIS A 83 28.55 18.02 -7.89
CA HIS A 83 27.57 17.71 -8.92
C HIS A 83 26.91 16.34 -8.67
N ASP A 84 27.65 15.36 -8.20
CA ASP A 84 27.15 14.04 -7.82
C ASP A 84 26.18 14.11 -6.63
N PHE A 85 26.51 14.88 -5.59
CA PHE A 85 25.61 15.12 -4.46
C PHE A 85 24.33 15.85 -4.87
N ILE A 86 24.40 16.84 -5.78
CA ILE A 86 23.21 17.47 -6.35
C ILE A 86 22.34 16.45 -7.09
N GLN A 87 22.95 15.56 -7.88
CA GLN A 87 22.22 14.51 -8.58
C GLN A 87 21.58 13.51 -7.61
N GLU A 88 22.26 13.12 -6.54
CA GLU A 88 21.73 12.23 -5.52
C GLU A 88 20.54 12.87 -4.79
N ALA A 89 20.66 14.13 -4.38
CA ALA A 89 19.57 14.90 -3.79
C ALA A 89 18.36 14.97 -4.73
N ASN A 90 18.58 15.24 -6.01
CA ASN A 90 17.49 15.28 -7.00
C ASN A 90 16.81 13.91 -7.18
N LYS A 91 17.59 12.81 -7.26
CA LYS A 91 17.05 11.44 -7.32
C LYS A 91 16.20 11.14 -6.08
N ALA A 92 16.68 11.51 -4.89
CA ALA A 92 15.94 11.33 -3.65
C ALA A 92 14.64 12.17 -3.59
N ALA A 93 14.67 13.40 -4.11
CA ALA A 93 13.48 14.26 -4.23
C ALA A 93 12.43 13.67 -5.18
N LEU A 94 12.84 13.18 -6.34
CA LEU A 94 11.93 12.51 -7.29
C LEU A 94 11.31 11.25 -6.68
N LYS A 95 12.09 10.46 -5.95
CA LYS A 95 11.59 9.29 -5.20
C LYS A 95 10.52 9.69 -4.17
N LEU A 96 10.74 10.79 -3.45
CA LEU A 96 9.78 11.32 -2.48
C LEU A 96 8.46 11.72 -3.16
N VAL A 97 8.51 12.39 -4.32
CA VAL A 97 7.32 12.75 -5.10
C VAL A 97 6.53 11.51 -5.50
N HIS A 98 7.18 10.48 -6.04
CA HIS A 98 6.52 9.22 -6.41
C HIS A 98 5.87 8.51 -5.22
N MET A 99 6.49 8.56 -4.03
CA MET A 99 5.89 8.03 -2.81
C MET A 99 4.63 8.80 -2.39
N LEU A 100 4.65 10.14 -2.48
CA LEU A 100 3.48 10.98 -2.19
C LEU A 100 2.33 10.72 -3.18
N ASP A 101 2.64 10.57 -4.47
CA ASP A 101 1.63 10.24 -5.49
C ASP A 101 1.00 8.86 -5.23
N SER A 102 1.81 7.89 -4.81
CA SER A 102 1.33 6.56 -4.42
C SER A 102 0.41 6.62 -3.20
N LEU A 103 0.70 7.47 -2.22
CA LEU A 103 -0.16 7.68 -1.05
C LEU A 103 -1.49 8.36 -1.44
N LEU A 104 -1.45 9.37 -2.29
CA LEU A 104 -2.65 10.02 -2.82
C LEU A 104 -3.52 9.04 -3.62
N LEU A 105 -2.89 8.12 -4.35
CA LEU A 105 -3.58 7.06 -5.07
C LEU A 105 -4.36 6.16 -4.11
N VAL A 106 -3.70 5.65 -3.06
CA VAL A 106 -4.35 4.80 -2.05
C VAL A 106 -5.53 5.51 -1.41
N SER A 107 -5.35 6.77 -0.99
CA SER A 107 -6.42 7.57 -0.38
C SER A 107 -7.63 7.74 -1.31
N ARG A 108 -7.41 7.95 -2.62
CA ARG A 108 -8.51 8.05 -3.60
C ARG A 108 -9.24 6.73 -3.81
N ILE A 109 -8.51 5.60 -3.77
CA ILE A 109 -9.08 4.25 -3.89
C ILE A 109 -9.95 3.95 -2.66
N GLU A 110 -9.45 4.20 -1.45
CA GLU A 110 -10.20 3.98 -0.20
C GLU A 110 -11.49 4.82 -0.14
N ALA A 111 -11.45 6.06 -0.63
CA ALA A 111 -12.62 6.93 -0.67
C ALA A 111 -13.64 6.54 -1.77
N GLY A 112 -13.38 5.51 -2.57
CA GLY A 112 -14.19 5.13 -3.74
C GLY A 112 -14.19 6.18 -4.85
N ARG A 113 -13.27 7.15 -4.81
CA ARG A 113 -13.24 8.32 -5.72
C ARG A 113 -12.49 8.08 -7.02
N ARG A 114 -11.97 6.86 -7.23
CA ARG A 114 -11.33 6.45 -8.49
C ARG A 114 -11.95 5.14 -8.99
N PRO A 115 -13.16 5.17 -9.56
CA PRO A 115 -13.71 3.99 -10.20
C PRO A 115 -12.79 3.54 -11.35
N PRO A 116 -12.58 2.23 -11.54
CA PRO A 116 -11.79 1.73 -12.65
C PRO A 116 -12.44 2.14 -13.97
N LYS A 117 -11.63 2.59 -14.94
CA LYS A 117 -12.10 2.81 -16.31
C LYS A 117 -12.19 1.45 -17.01
N ILE A 118 -13.39 0.91 -17.08
CA ILE A 118 -13.64 -0.34 -17.79
C ILE A 118 -13.68 -0.05 -19.29
N GLN A 119 -12.70 -0.58 -20.02
CA GLN A 119 -12.61 -0.46 -21.46
C GLN A 119 -12.04 -1.76 -22.05
N PRO A 120 -12.37 -2.11 -23.30
CA PRO A 120 -11.71 -3.21 -24.00
C PRO A 120 -10.20 -2.98 -24.03
N LEU A 121 -9.42 -4.00 -23.65
CA LEU A 121 -7.97 -3.99 -23.66
C LEU A 121 -7.51 -5.36 -24.15
N THR A 122 -6.68 -5.39 -25.19
CA THR A 122 -6.07 -6.66 -25.64
C THR A 122 -4.84 -6.98 -24.80
N LEU A 123 -4.51 -8.27 -24.68
CA LEU A 123 -3.28 -8.70 -24.00
C LEU A 123 -2.03 -8.13 -24.68
N TYR A 124 -2.07 -7.91 -26.00
CA TYR A 124 -1.01 -7.23 -26.73
C TYR A 124 -0.84 -5.78 -26.26
N GLN A 125 -1.92 -5.01 -26.18
CA GLN A 125 -1.89 -3.62 -25.70
C GLN A 125 -1.37 -3.51 -24.25
N LEU A 126 -1.82 -4.41 -23.37
CA LEU A 126 -1.32 -4.47 -22.00
C LEU A 126 0.17 -4.82 -21.97
N SER A 127 0.61 -5.73 -22.83
CA SER A 127 2.01 -6.13 -22.89
C SER A 127 2.93 -4.99 -23.31
N CYS A 128 2.54 -4.18 -24.30
CA CYS A 128 3.32 -3.01 -24.71
C CYS A 128 3.42 -1.98 -23.58
N LEU A 129 2.29 -1.71 -22.91
CA LEU A 129 2.21 -0.75 -21.80
C LEU A 129 3.15 -1.11 -20.63
N VAL A 130 3.32 -2.41 -20.36
CA VAL A 130 4.18 -2.91 -19.27
C VAL A 130 5.63 -3.08 -19.71
N ARG A 131 5.85 -3.49 -20.97
CA ARG A 131 7.18 -3.77 -21.52
C ARG A 131 8.05 -2.53 -21.57
N GLU A 132 7.55 -1.41 -22.09
CA GLU A 132 8.34 -0.19 -22.30
C GLU A 132 8.98 0.36 -21.01
N PRO A 133 8.24 0.54 -19.89
CA PRO A 133 8.84 0.99 -18.63
C PRO A 133 9.89 0.01 -18.09
N ILE A 134 9.63 -1.30 -18.21
CA ILE A 134 10.50 -2.34 -17.65
C ILE A 134 11.79 -2.47 -18.48
N GLU A 135 11.72 -2.34 -19.81
CA GLU A 135 12.92 -2.31 -20.65
C GLU A 135 13.83 -1.13 -20.32
N LEU A 136 13.25 0.05 -20.08
CA LEU A 136 13.99 1.24 -19.67
C LEU A 136 14.67 1.02 -18.31
N GLU A 137 13.96 0.40 -17.36
CA GLU A 137 14.50 0.12 -16.04
C GLU A 137 15.59 -0.97 -16.07
N ALA A 138 15.41 -2.02 -16.87
CA ALA A 138 16.42 -3.07 -17.06
C ALA A 138 17.72 -2.53 -17.67
N ALA A 139 17.62 -1.59 -18.61
CA ALA A 139 18.78 -0.90 -19.18
C ALA A 139 19.56 -0.11 -18.11
N ASN A 140 18.86 0.55 -17.17
CA ASN A 140 19.50 1.29 -16.08
C ASN A 140 20.29 0.39 -15.12
N TYR A 141 19.92 -0.89 -14.99
CA TYR A 141 20.58 -1.86 -14.13
C TYR A 141 21.52 -2.82 -14.88
N SER A 142 21.74 -2.62 -16.19
CA SER A 142 22.57 -3.49 -17.03
C SER A 142 22.14 -4.96 -17.02
N VAL A 143 20.83 -5.23 -16.89
CA VAL A 143 20.26 -6.58 -16.85
C VAL A 143 19.66 -6.93 -18.21
N SER A 144 19.87 -8.16 -18.68
CA SER A 144 19.20 -8.65 -19.90
C SER A 144 17.72 -8.94 -19.62
N PHE A 145 16.85 -8.26 -20.34
CA PHE A 145 15.40 -8.46 -20.27
C PHE A 145 14.91 -9.18 -21.54
N GLN A 146 14.19 -10.29 -21.36
CA GLN A 146 13.55 -11.04 -22.43
C GLN A 146 12.03 -11.07 -22.16
N TRP A 147 11.25 -10.80 -23.20
CA TRP A 147 9.78 -10.75 -23.13
C TRP A 147 9.18 -11.55 -24.26
N GLU A 148 8.53 -12.67 -23.94
CA GLU A 148 7.84 -13.52 -24.90
C GLU A 148 6.35 -13.61 -24.59
N LEU A 149 5.53 -13.42 -25.63
CA LEU A 149 4.10 -13.70 -25.61
C LEU A 149 3.87 -14.94 -26.46
N ASP A 150 3.67 -16.08 -25.80
CA ASP A 150 3.60 -17.41 -26.40
C ASP A 150 2.22 -17.78 -26.98
N ASP A 151 1.26 -16.86 -26.96
CA ASP A 151 -0.09 -17.11 -27.48
C ASP A 151 -0.31 -16.47 -28.87
N PRO A 152 -0.53 -17.26 -29.94
CA PRO A 152 -0.78 -16.75 -31.29
C PRO A 152 -2.10 -15.99 -31.44
N ASP A 153 -3.10 -16.23 -30.58
CA ASP A 153 -4.38 -15.49 -30.59
C ASP A 153 -4.22 -14.08 -29.98
N VAL A 154 -3.13 -13.83 -29.27
CA VAL A 154 -2.76 -12.51 -28.71
C VAL A 154 -1.98 -11.67 -29.72
N ARG A 155 -1.33 -12.28 -30.71
CA ARG A 155 -0.47 -11.57 -31.69
C ARG A 155 -1.24 -10.88 -32.83
N SER A 156 -2.54 -11.12 -32.99
CA SER A 156 -3.28 -10.81 -34.23
C SER A 156 -4.51 -9.89 -34.09
N ARG A 157 -4.66 -9.13 -33.00
CA ARG A 157 -5.66 -8.04 -32.89
C ARG A 157 -5.18 -6.82 -32.12
#